data_AF-A0A0D0DFY1-F1
#
_entry.id   AF-A0A0D0DFY1-F1
#
_cell.length_a   1.000
_cell.length_b   1.000
_cell.length_c   1.000
_cell.angle_alpha   90.00
_cell.angle_beta   90.00
_cell.angle_gamma   90.00
#
_symmetry.space_group_name_H-M   'P 1'
#
loop_
_entity.id
_entity.type
_entity.pdbx_description
1 polymer ?
#
loop_
_entity_poly.entity_id
_entity_poly.type
_entity_poly.pdbx_seq_one_letter_code
_entity_poly.pdbx_strand_id
1 'polypeptide(L)'
;MIPSTFFAVAVAFSSFSAANAVALRRDSAVTDLTPTDTATYTPTPSYTPTTCYSATPYAEPTYYPSSSPTYEIPPTKTSYESYSEISPTVAKRATVTCDGYQLWQANLAYSAGNKVIFNGKLYTANQWTYNNSPGTNPGQWTVEGDCAQPVNNKANCNGVTAWQQSKAYTAGNQVVYVNHLWVANQWTQSNTPGDFSGTWRDAGVCA
;
A
#
# COMPACT_ATOMS: atom_id res chain seq x y z
N MET A 1 39.02 25.90 3.81
CA MET A 1 38.25 26.22 2.59
C MET A 1 37.71 24.89 2.08
N ILE A 2 36.45 24.48 2.17
CA ILE A 2 35.13 25.13 2.24
C ILE A 2 34.25 24.26 3.17
N PRO A 3 33.46 24.79 4.13
CA PRO A 3 32.53 23.95 4.87
C PRO A 3 31.30 23.65 4.02
N SER A 4 30.93 22.37 3.91
CA SER A 4 29.70 21.93 3.23
C SER A 4 28.51 22.24 4.13
N THR A 5 27.65 23.14 3.66
CA THR A 5 26.40 23.52 4.30
C THR A 5 25.36 22.41 4.11
N PHE A 6 24.89 21.85 5.22
CA PHE A 6 23.67 21.04 5.26
C PHE A 6 22.46 21.96 5.11
N PHE A 7 21.70 21.83 4.02
CA PHE A 7 20.35 22.37 3.94
C PHE A 7 19.42 21.45 4.75
N ALA A 8 19.05 21.88 5.95
CA ALA A 8 17.92 21.32 6.67
C ALA A 8 16.63 21.83 6.01
N VAL A 9 15.86 20.94 5.39
CA VAL A 9 14.47 21.23 5.04
C VAL A 9 13.65 21.18 6.33
N ALA A 10 13.43 22.34 6.93
CA ALA A 10 12.50 22.49 8.03
C ALA A 10 11.08 22.26 7.51
N VAL A 11 10.48 21.12 7.84
CA VAL A 11 9.03 20.93 7.69
C VAL A 11 8.37 21.70 8.82
N ALA A 12 7.72 22.81 8.47
CA ALA A 12 6.95 23.62 9.39
C ALA A 12 5.79 22.79 9.97
N PHE A 13 5.90 22.39 11.24
CA PHE A 13 4.74 22.00 12.02
C PHE A 13 4.01 23.29 12.40
N SER A 14 2.83 23.50 11.82
CA SER A 14 1.89 24.49 12.31
C SER A 14 1.47 24.11 13.73
N SER A 15 2.11 24.77 14.70
CA SER A 15 1.72 24.75 16.10
C SER A 15 0.38 25.46 16.25
N PHE A 16 -0.68 24.72 16.59
CA PHE A 16 -1.86 25.35 17.20
C PHE A 16 -1.51 25.69 18.64
N SER A 17 -1.14 26.95 18.86
CA SER A 17 -1.02 27.56 20.19
C SER A 17 -2.41 27.74 20.78
N ALA A 18 -2.70 27.05 21.89
CA ALA A 18 -3.85 27.36 22.73
C ALA A 18 -3.47 28.52 23.67
N ALA A 19 -3.90 29.74 23.34
CA ALA A 19 -3.91 30.85 24.29
C ALA A 19 -4.97 31.89 23.88
N ASN A 20 -6.20 31.73 24.38
CA ASN A 20 -7.12 32.85 24.54
C ASN A 20 -7.67 32.77 25.98
N ALA A 21 -7.00 33.46 26.90
CA ALA A 21 -7.59 33.82 28.18
C ALA A 21 -8.42 35.09 27.96
N VAL A 22 -9.75 34.95 27.92
CA VAL A 22 -10.66 36.10 27.91
C VAL A 22 -11.03 36.39 29.36
N ALA A 23 -10.54 37.52 29.87
CA ALA A 23 -11.01 38.09 31.14
C ALA A 23 -12.39 38.73 30.91
N LEU A 24 -13.40 38.31 31.67
CA LEU A 24 -14.67 39.04 31.76
C LEU A 24 -14.89 39.51 33.20
N ARG A 25 -15.02 40.83 33.35
CA ARG A 25 -15.57 41.48 34.55
C ARG A 25 -17.09 41.62 34.37
N ARG A 26 -17.80 41.55 35.52
CA ARG A 26 -19.25 41.69 35.78
C ARG A 26 -20.04 42.59 34.83
N ASP A 27 -21.26 42.17 34.47
CA ASP A 27 -22.49 42.69 35.11
C ASP A 27 -23.74 41.87 34.76
N SER A 28 -24.71 41.94 35.67
CA SER A 28 -26.02 41.27 35.70
C SER A 28 -26.97 41.76 34.59
N ALA A 29 -27.76 40.85 34.00
CA ALA A 29 -29.21 41.01 33.81
C ALA A 29 -29.83 39.83 33.05
N VAL A 30 -31.02 39.45 33.50
CA VAL A 30 -31.95 38.43 33.02
C VAL A 30 -32.62 38.90 31.71
N THR A 31 -32.73 38.04 30.69
CA THR A 31 -34.01 37.73 30.02
C THR A 31 -33.90 36.53 29.07
N ASP A 32 -34.89 35.66 29.24
CA ASP A 32 -35.42 34.62 28.36
C ASP A 32 -35.39 34.96 26.86
N LEU A 33 -34.83 34.05 26.03
CA LEU A 33 -35.17 33.85 24.62
C LEU A 33 -34.95 32.36 24.24
N THR A 34 -36.09 31.69 23.98
CA THR A 34 -36.34 30.44 23.25
C THR A 34 -35.19 29.84 22.39
N PRO A 35 -34.99 28.51 22.37
CA PRO A 35 -34.13 27.86 21.39
C PRO A 35 -34.82 27.82 20.02
N THR A 36 -34.39 28.69 19.11
CA THR A 36 -34.78 28.67 17.69
C THR A 36 -33.90 27.68 16.92
N ASP A 37 -34.57 26.64 16.44
CA ASP A 37 -34.43 25.90 15.20
C ASP A 37 -33.05 25.34 14.78
N THR A 38 -33.09 24.02 14.57
CA THR A 38 -31.99 23.16 14.15
C THR A 38 -31.92 23.15 12.63
N ALA A 39 -31.00 23.89 12.03
CA ALA A 39 -30.72 23.76 10.60
C ALA A 39 -29.63 22.69 10.36
N THR A 40 -30.05 21.45 10.12
CA THR A 40 -29.18 20.41 9.55
C THR A 40 -28.89 20.73 8.09
N TYR A 41 -27.67 21.16 7.79
CA TYR A 41 -27.16 21.24 6.43
C TYR A 41 -26.78 19.84 5.95
N THR A 42 -27.66 19.21 5.16
CA THR A 42 -27.30 18.08 4.28
C THR A 42 -26.70 18.63 2.99
N PRO A 43 -25.42 18.37 2.67
CA PRO A 43 -24.90 18.69 1.34
C PRO A 43 -25.47 17.70 0.31
N THR A 44 -26.22 18.22 -0.65
CA THR A 44 -26.69 17.49 -1.84
C THR A 44 -25.50 17.24 -2.78
N PRO A 45 -25.19 15.99 -3.18
CA PRO A 45 -24.20 15.76 -4.23
C PRO A 45 -24.77 16.20 -5.59
N SER A 46 -24.17 17.25 -6.16
CA SER A 46 -24.43 17.67 -7.54
C SER A 46 -23.60 16.81 -8.48
N TYR A 47 -24.25 15.91 -9.21
CA TYR A 47 -23.62 15.14 -10.27
C TYR A 47 -23.72 15.92 -11.58
N THR A 48 -22.61 16.49 -12.04
CA THR A 48 -22.49 16.99 -13.39
C THR A 48 -22.28 15.81 -14.35
N PRO A 49 -23.13 15.62 -15.39
CA PRO A 49 -22.92 14.55 -16.34
C PRO A 49 -21.68 14.83 -17.20
N THR A 50 -20.76 13.86 -17.22
CA THR A 50 -19.60 13.83 -18.11
C THR A 50 -20.07 13.77 -19.56
N THR A 51 -19.63 14.71 -20.37
CA THR A 51 -19.88 14.75 -21.81
C THR A 51 -19.23 13.56 -22.51
N CYS A 52 -20.01 12.86 -23.32
CA CYS A 52 -19.57 11.74 -24.15
C CYS A 52 -18.61 12.25 -25.23
N TYR A 53 -17.37 11.74 -25.23
CA TYR A 53 -16.43 11.99 -26.32
C TYR A 53 -16.73 11.03 -27.48
N SER A 54 -17.00 11.62 -28.64
CA SER A 54 -17.32 10.95 -29.90
C SER A 54 -16.11 10.19 -30.45
N ALA A 55 -16.34 8.94 -30.86
CA ALA A 55 -15.36 8.11 -31.56
C ALA A 55 -15.00 8.69 -32.92
N THR A 56 -13.70 8.74 -33.23
CA THR A 56 -13.18 9.08 -34.55
C THR A 56 -13.39 7.90 -35.52
N PRO A 57 -13.75 8.15 -36.79
CA PRO A 57 -13.87 7.08 -37.78
C PRO A 57 -12.49 6.50 -38.11
N TYR A 58 -12.37 5.18 -37.92
CA TYR A 58 -11.20 4.39 -38.29
C TYR A 58 -11.04 4.36 -39.82
N ALA A 59 -9.91 4.85 -40.32
CA ALA A 59 -9.56 4.76 -41.74
C ALA A 59 -9.17 3.31 -42.08
N GLU A 60 -9.74 2.79 -43.16
CA GLU A 60 -9.54 1.45 -43.69
C GLU A 60 -8.09 1.25 -44.19
N PRO A 61 -7.43 0.11 -43.91
CA PRO A 61 -6.07 -0.14 -44.38
C PRO A 61 -6.07 -0.47 -45.88
N THR A 62 -5.34 0.33 -46.67
CA THR A 62 -5.11 0.04 -48.08
C THR A 62 -4.07 -1.07 -48.24
N TYR A 63 -4.47 -2.13 -48.96
CA TYR A 63 -3.66 -3.31 -49.26
C TYR A 63 -2.61 -2.98 -50.32
N TYR A 64 -1.33 -2.93 -49.93
CA TYR A 64 -0.20 -2.88 -50.85
C TYR A 64 0.29 -4.31 -51.15
N PRO A 65 0.35 -4.77 -52.42
CA PRO A 65 1.04 -6.00 -52.74
C PRO A 65 2.56 -5.77 -52.65
N SER A 66 3.21 -6.46 -51.71
CA SER A 66 4.67 -6.51 -51.60
C SER A 66 5.21 -7.62 -52.48
N SER A 67 5.84 -7.26 -53.60
CA SER A 67 6.62 -8.17 -54.43
C SER A 67 8.05 -8.24 -53.88
N SER A 68 8.39 -9.34 -53.21
CA SER A 68 9.77 -9.63 -52.79
C SER A 68 10.50 -10.43 -53.88
N PRO A 69 11.67 -10.00 -54.38
CA PRO A 69 12.47 -10.82 -55.26
C PRO A 69 13.14 -11.96 -54.47
N THR A 70 13.03 -13.18 -54.98
CA THR A 70 13.71 -14.35 -54.43
C THR A 70 15.15 -14.36 -54.94
N TYR A 71 16.12 -14.18 -54.04
CA TYR A 71 17.54 -14.40 -54.35
C TYR A 71 17.94 -15.77 -53.79
N GLU A 72 18.29 -16.71 -54.68
CA GLU A 72 18.92 -17.97 -54.29
C GLU A 72 20.31 -17.69 -53.74
N ILE A 73 20.53 -18.01 -52.46
CA ILE A 73 21.83 -17.90 -51.80
C ILE A 73 22.59 -19.22 -52.05
N PRO A 74 23.83 -19.19 -52.57
CA PRO A 74 24.63 -20.41 -52.73
C PRO A 74 25.02 -21.01 -51.36
N PRO A 75 25.22 -22.33 -51.25
CA PRO A 75 25.58 -22.95 -49.98
C PRO A 75 27.05 -22.63 -49.61
N THR A 76 27.24 -21.70 -48.70
CA THR A 76 28.52 -21.46 -48.02
C THR A 76 28.77 -22.61 -47.04
N LYS A 77 29.84 -23.38 -47.26
CA LYS A 77 30.35 -24.37 -46.30
C LYS A 77 30.97 -23.63 -45.10
N THR A 78 30.17 -23.43 -44.06
CA THR A 78 30.64 -22.90 -42.78
C THR A 78 31.18 -24.05 -41.93
N SER A 79 32.50 -24.04 -41.75
CA SER A 79 33.20 -24.80 -40.71
C SER A 79 32.60 -24.46 -39.35
N TYR A 80 32.10 -25.46 -38.63
CA TYR A 80 31.56 -25.32 -37.28
C TYR A 80 32.73 -25.25 -36.28
N GLU A 81 33.05 -24.06 -35.79
CA GLU A 81 33.74 -23.97 -34.51
C GLU A 81 32.70 -24.20 -33.41
N SER A 82 33.02 -25.15 -32.53
CA SER A 82 32.23 -25.51 -31.36
C SER A 82 32.18 -24.33 -30.39
N TYR A 83 31.16 -23.48 -30.52
CA TYR A 83 30.83 -22.50 -29.50
C TYR A 83 30.23 -23.23 -28.30
N SER A 84 31.01 -23.28 -27.23
CA SER A 84 30.55 -23.65 -25.90
C SER A 84 29.32 -22.80 -25.53
N GLU A 85 28.18 -23.46 -25.33
CA GLU A 85 26.96 -22.82 -24.82
C GLU A 85 27.25 -22.14 -23.49
N ILE A 86 27.24 -20.81 -23.50
CA ILE A 86 27.20 -20.02 -22.27
C ILE A 86 25.77 -20.15 -21.75
N SER A 87 25.52 -21.12 -20.88
CA SER A 87 24.28 -21.18 -20.11
C SER A 87 24.07 -19.83 -19.41
N PRO A 88 22.90 -19.18 -19.52
CA PRO A 88 22.60 -18.03 -18.68
C PRO A 88 22.58 -18.54 -17.24
N THR A 89 23.58 -18.12 -16.46
CA THR A 89 23.57 -18.28 -15.00
C THR A 89 22.42 -17.44 -14.47
N VAL A 90 21.23 -18.04 -14.38
CA VAL A 90 20.11 -17.49 -13.61
C VAL A 90 20.63 -17.31 -12.20
N ALA A 91 20.91 -16.06 -11.82
CA ALA A 91 21.36 -15.74 -10.48
C ALA A 91 20.37 -16.34 -9.49
N LYS A 92 20.87 -17.23 -8.63
CA LYS A 92 20.08 -17.84 -7.56
C LYS A 92 19.48 -16.71 -6.73
N ARG A 93 18.15 -16.64 -6.65
CA ARG A 93 17.47 -15.67 -5.79
C ARG A 93 17.94 -15.85 -4.36
N ALA A 94 18.13 -14.74 -3.66
CA ALA A 94 18.45 -14.75 -2.25
C ALA A 94 17.34 -15.49 -1.49
N THR A 95 17.74 -16.40 -0.60
CA THR A 95 16.84 -17.01 0.37
C THR A 95 16.69 -16.06 1.54
N VAL A 96 15.45 -15.79 1.95
CA VAL A 96 15.10 -14.86 3.04
C VAL A 96 14.35 -15.58 4.15
N THR A 97 14.43 -15.06 5.38
CA THR A 97 13.60 -15.52 6.48
C THR A 97 12.20 -14.94 6.34
N CYS A 98 11.20 -15.79 6.47
CA CYS A 98 9.79 -15.40 6.37
C CYS A 98 9.04 -15.47 7.70
N ASP A 99 9.71 -15.88 8.78
CA ASP A 99 9.10 -15.97 10.10
C ASP A 99 8.56 -14.62 10.57
N GLY A 100 7.34 -14.66 11.12
CA GLY A 100 6.63 -13.47 11.61
C GLY A 100 5.92 -12.65 10.53
N TYR A 101 6.00 -13.05 9.25
CA TYR A 101 5.20 -12.45 8.19
C TYR A 101 4.05 -13.37 7.79
N GLN A 102 2.88 -12.79 7.54
CA GLN A 102 1.71 -13.57 7.18
C GLN A 102 1.62 -13.86 5.68
N LEU A 103 0.87 -14.91 5.35
CA LEU A 103 0.43 -15.11 3.97
C LEU A 103 -0.41 -13.91 3.54
N TRP A 104 -0.27 -13.51 2.28
CA TRP A 104 -1.15 -12.51 1.71
C TRP A 104 -2.61 -12.98 1.81
N GLN A 105 -3.46 -12.11 2.35
CA GLN A 105 -4.90 -12.27 2.45
C GLN A 105 -5.61 -11.36 1.45
N ALA A 106 -6.63 -11.91 0.77
CA ALA A 106 -7.56 -11.13 -0.02
C ALA A 106 -8.42 -10.23 0.87
N ASN A 107 -8.94 -9.14 0.30
CA ASN A 107 -9.76 -8.14 1.00
C ASN A 107 -9.09 -7.47 2.21
N LEU A 108 -7.76 -7.53 2.32
CA LEU A 108 -6.97 -6.79 3.31
C LEU A 108 -6.20 -5.65 2.64
N ALA A 109 -6.13 -4.51 3.32
CA ALA A 109 -5.31 -3.38 2.90
C ALA A 109 -3.89 -3.49 3.49
N TYR A 110 -2.87 -3.18 2.69
CA TYR A 110 -1.47 -3.16 3.09
C TYR A 110 -0.90 -1.76 2.85
N SER A 111 -0.33 -1.16 3.88
CA SER A 111 0.40 0.10 3.76
C SER A 111 1.80 -0.12 3.21
N ALA A 112 2.42 0.94 2.68
CA ALA A 112 3.81 0.91 2.25
C ALA A 112 4.72 0.30 3.34
N GLY A 113 5.63 -0.58 2.93
CA GLY A 113 6.53 -1.31 3.82
C GLY A 113 5.93 -2.53 4.50
N ASN A 114 4.61 -2.77 4.43
CA ASN A 114 4.02 -4.02 4.92
C ASN A 114 4.55 -5.20 4.11
N LYS A 115 4.81 -6.32 4.79
CA LYS A 115 5.40 -7.51 4.18
C LYS A 115 4.45 -8.70 4.29
N VAL A 116 4.39 -9.49 3.22
CA VAL A 116 3.54 -10.67 3.11
C VAL A 116 4.26 -11.78 2.36
N ILE A 117 3.83 -13.01 2.60
CA ILE A 117 4.29 -14.19 1.87
C ILE A 117 3.26 -14.54 0.81
N PHE A 118 3.73 -14.69 -0.43
CA PHE A 118 2.89 -15.11 -1.54
C PHE A 118 3.69 -16.06 -2.43
N ASN A 119 3.12 -17.21 -2.81
CA ASN A 119 3.79 -18.22 -3.64
C ASN A 119 5.22 -18.57 -3.19
N GLY A 120 5.43 -18.72 -1.88
CA GLY A 120 6.74 -19.09 -1.30
C GLY A 120 7.79 -17.98 -1.33
N LYS A 121 7.42 -16.74 -1.63
CA LYS A 121 8.32 -15.58 -1.66
C LYS A 121 7.83 -14.50 -0.71
N LEU A 122 8.76 -13.76 -0.12
CA LEU A 122 8.46 -12.57 0.67
C LEU A 122 8.32 -11.36 -0.25
N TYR A 123 7.27 -10.58 -0.04
CA TYR A 123 6.99 -9.35 -0.78
C TYR A 123 6.82 -8.18 0.18
N THR A 124 7.19 -6.99 -0.27
CA THR A 124 6.99 -5.72 0.41
C THR A 124 6.07 -4.83 -0.41
N ALA A 125 5.02 -4.29 0.20
CA ALA A 125 4.15 -3.31 -0.45
C ALA A 125 4.92 -2.00 -0.68
N ASN A 126 4.92 -1.49 -1.91
CA ASN A 126 5.58 -0.24 -2.27
C ASN A 126 4.74 0.98 -1.89
N GLN A 127 3.43 0.79 -1.84
CA GLN A 127 2.42 1.82 -1.60
C GLN A 127 1.17 1.18 -0.99
N TRP A 128 0.18 2.00 -0.64
CA TRP A 128 -1.12 1.46 -0.22
C TRP A 128 -1.71 0.59 -1.33
N THR A 129 -2.17 -0.60 -0.94
CA THR A 129 -2.75 -1.58 -1.86
C THR A 129 -3.85 -2.35 -1.15
N TYR A 130 -4.93 -2.68 -1.87
CA TYR A 130 -6.09 -3.38 -1.31
C TYR A 130 -6.57 -4.45 -2.29
N ASN A 131 -6.61 -5.70 -1.84
CA ASN A 131 -7.05 -6.85 -2.65
C ASN A 131 -6.24 -7.10 -3.95
N ASN A 132 -5.14 -6.38 -4.17
CA ASN A 132 -4.23 -6.57 -5.30
C ASN A 132 -3.09 -7.52 -4.89
N SER A 133 -3.13 -8.76 -5.39
CA SER A 133 -2.10 -9.77 -5.07
C SER A 133 -0.71 -9.40 -5.66
N PRO A 134 0.41 -9.79 -5.01
CA PRO A 134 1.75 -9.55 -5.53
C PRO A 134 2.04 -10.20 -6.90
N GLY A 135 1.42 -11.34 -7.20
CA GLY A 135 1.67 -12.07 -8.45
C GLY A 135 1.14 -11.38 -9.70
N THR A 136 0.07 -10.58 -9.56
CA THR A 136 -0.59 -9.90 -10.69
C THR A 136 -0.36 -8.39 -10.70
N ASN A 137 0.26 -7.82 -9.66
CA ASN A 137 0.43 -6.38 -9.47
C ASN A 137 1.90 -5.99 -9.19
N PRO A 138 2.84 -6.26 -10.11
CA PRO A 138 4.27 -6.09 -9.87
C PRO A 138 4.71 -4.64 -9.59
N GLY A 139 3.92 -3.63 -9.95
CA GLY A 139 4.22 -2.23 -9.59
C GLY A 139 3.94 -1.90 -8.12
N GLN A 140 3.04 -2.64 -7.47
CA GLN A 140 2.62 -2.39 -6.09
C GLN A 140 3.46 -3.16 -5.06
N TRP A 141 4.25 -4.14 -5.50
CA TRP A 141 4.96 -5.08 -4.64
C TRP A 141 6.39 -5.30 -5.11
N THR A 142 7.34 -5.24 -4.18
CA THR A 142 8.73 -5.63 -4.40
C THR A 142 8.97 -7.03 -3.86
N VAL A 143 9.57 -7.92 -4.65
CA VAL A 143 9.98 -9.26 -4.21
C VAL A 143 11.31 -9.18 -3.45
N GLU A 144 11.34 -9.69 -2.23
CA GLU A 144 12.52 -9.70 -1.37
C GLU A 144 13.36 -10.98 -1.58
N GLY A 145 12.70 -12.11 -1.81
CA GLY A 145 13.38 -13.39 -2.03
C GLY A 145 12.50 -14.60 -1.79
N ASP A 146 13.09 -15.79 -1.94
CA ASP A 146 12.45 -17.07 -1.65
C ASP A 146 12.47 -17.37 -0.15
N CYS A 147 11.34 -17.77 0.42
CA CYS A 147 11.24 -18.10 1.83
C CYS A 147 12.02 -19.37 2.18
N ALA A 148 12.93 -19.28 3.16
CA ALA A 148 13.48 -20.45 3.83
C ALA A 148 12.36 -21.28 4.46
N GLN A 149 12.44 -22.61 4.34
CA GLN A 149 11.47 -23.55 4.90
C GLN A 149 12.04 -24.25 6.15
N PRO A 150 11.20 -24.67 7.11
CA PRO A 150 9.76 -24.44 7.18
C PRO A 150 9.43 -23.01 7.61
N VAL A 151 8.25 -22.52 7.23
CA VAL A 151 7.75 -21.20 7.64
C VAL A 151 6.68 -21.40 8.72
N ASN A 152 6.91 -20.90 9.93
CA ASN A 152 5.97 -21.01 11.05
C ASN A 152 5.39 -19.64 11.45
N ASN A 153 4.36 -19.22 10.73
CA ASN A 153 3.78 -17.88 10.83
C ASN A 153 2.71 -17.75 11.91
N LYS A 154 3.00 -18.18 13.14
CA LYS A 154 2.11 -17.92 14.27
C LYS A 154 2.60 -16.75 15.10
N ALA A 155 1.66 -15.94 15.57
CA ALA A 155 1.93 -14.82 16.43
C ALA A 155 1.80 -15.22 17.90
N ASN A 156 2.66 -14.66 18.75
CA ASN A 156 2.49 -14.77 20.19
C ASN A 156 1.46 -13.72 20.66
N CYS A 157 0.28 -14.18 21.06
CA CYS A 157 -0.78 -13.33 21.60
C CYS A 157 -0.79 -13.26 23.13
N ASN A 158 0.13 -13.95 23.81
CA ASN A 158 0.16 -13.99 25.26
C ASN A 158 0.35 -12.59 25.85
N GLY A 159 -0.54 -12.20 26.77
CA GLY A 159 -0.53 -10.88 27.39
C GLY A 159 -0.96 -9.72 26.48
N VAL A 160 -1.34 -9.98 25.21
CA VAL A 160 -1.86 -8.95 24.31
C VAL A 160 -3.36 -8.80 24.54
N THR A 161 -3.79 -7.57 24.86
CA THR A 161 -5.21 -7.27 25.09
C THR A 161 -6.01 -7.30 23.81
N ALA A 162 -7.30 -7.65 23.90
CA ALA A 162 -8.24 -7.54 22.79
C ALA A 162 -8.36 -6.09 22.29
N TRP A 163 -8.65 -5.91 21.00
CA TRP A 163 -8.94 -4.59 20.43
C TRP A 163 -10.17 -3.94 21.10
N GLN A 164 -10.10 -2.64 21.32
CA GLN A 164 -11.14 -1.84 21.96
C GLN A 164 -11.44 -0.62 21.10
N GLN A 165 -12.70 -0.46 20.68
CA GLN A 165 -13.13 0.59 19.75
C GLN A 165 -12.79 2.01 20.22
N SER A 166 -12.99 2.31 21.52
CA SER A 166 -12.76 3.65 22.07
C SER A 166 -11.29 3.96 22.39
N LYS A 167 -10.40 2.96 22.35
CA LYS A 167 -8.98 3.14 22.69
C LYS A 167 -8.21 3.68 21.50
N ALA A 168 -7.35 4.66 21.75
CA ALA A 168 -6.39 5.14 20.78
C ALA A 168 -5.15 4.23 20.79
N TYR A 169 -4.66 3.92 19.60
CA TYR A 169 -3.47 3.10 19.37
C TYR A 169 -2.47 3.89 18.53
N THR A 170 -1.20 3.88 18.95
CA THR A 170 -0.09 4.46 18.19
C THR A 170 0.64 3.38 17.38
N ALA A 171 1.46 3.80 16.41
CA ALA A 171 2.26 2.88 15.61
C ALA A 171 3.03 1.88 16.49
N GLY A 172 2.99 0.60 16.13
CA GLY A 172 3.61 -0.49 16.88
C GLY A 172 2.75 -1.06 18.02
N ASN A 173 1.65 -0.42 18.41
CA ASN A 173 0.73 -1.01 19.40
C ASN A 173 0.13 -2.32 18.87
N GLN A 174 -0.04 -3.27 19.77
CA GLN A 174 -0.52 -4.62 19.49
C GLN A 174 -1.89 -4.87 20.10
N VAL A 175 -2.75 -5.56 19.35
CA VAL A 175 -4.06 -6.01 19.81
C VAL A 175 -4.38 -7.40 19.28
N VAL A 176 -5.22 -8.13 19.99
CA VAL A 176 -5.85 -9.35 19.47
C VAL A 176 -7.22 -9.00 18.90
N TYR A 177 -7.47 -9.42 17.66
CA TYR A 177 -8.79 -9.30 17.01
C TYR A 177 -9.01 -10.48 16.05
N VAL A 178 -10.16 -11.15 16.16
CA VAL A 178 -10.54 -12.33 15.36
C VAL A 178 -9.44 -13.41 15.38
N ASN A 179 -8.88 -13.71 16.55
CA ASN A 179 -7.80 -14.70 16.75
C ASN A 179 -6.48 -14.38 16.00
N HIS A 180 -6.28 -13.13 15.59
CA HIS A 180 -5.04 -12.64 15.01
C HIS A 180 -4.40 -11.55 15.89
N LEU A 181 -3.07 -11.49 15.88
CA LEU A 181 -2.29 -10.38 16.39
C LEU A 181 -2.22 -9.29 15.32
N TRP A 182 -2.61 -8.08 15.68
CA TRP A 182 -2.56 -6.91 14.80
C TRP A 182 -1.63 -5.86 15.36
N VAL A 183 -0.85 -5.24 14.47
CA VAL A 183 0.08 -4.15 14.81
C VAL A 183 -0.37 -2.87 14.11
N ALA A 184 -0.59 -1.80 14.86
CA ALA A 184 -0.93 -0.52 14.26
C ALA A 184 0.23 0.01 13.41
N ASN A 185 -0.03 0.38 12.16
CA ASN A 185 0.94 1.02 11.26
C ASN A 185 1.12 2.52 11.60
N GLN A 186 0.07 3.15 12.13
CA GLN A 186 -0.01 4.58 12.42
C GLN A 186 -0.97 4.85 13.58
N TRP A 187 -1.13 6.11 13.97
CA TRP A 187 -2.14 6.47 14.97
C TRP A 187 -3.54 6.09 14.46
N THR A 188 -4.34 5.45 15.30
CA THR A 188 -5.72 5.10 15.00
C THR A 188 -6.58 5.06 16.25
N GLN A 189 -7.85 5.41 16.10
CA GLN A 189 -8.90 5.18 17.08
C GLN A 189 -10.13 4.73 16.31
N SER A 190 -10.86 3.74 16.84
CA SER A 190 -12.07 3.17 16.23
C SER A 190 -11.90 2.39 14.92
N ASN A 191 -10.76 2.46 14.20
CA ASN A 191 -10.54 1.56 13.06
C ASN A 191 -10.39 0.12 13.55
N THR A 192 -11.20 -0.75 12.96
CA THR A 192 -11.20 -2.17 13.29
C THR A 192 -10.03 -2.83 12.57
N PRO A 193 -9.23 -3.69 13.24
CA PRO A 193 -8.18 -4.42 12.56
C PRO A 193 -8.76 -5.27 11.43
N GLY A 194 -8.11 -5.21 10.26
CA GLY A 194 -8.60 -5.85 9.03
C GLY A 194 -9.58 -5.02 8.19
N ASP A 195 -9.87 -3.78 8.58
CA ASP A 195 -10.63 -2.86 7.71
C ASP A 195 -9.84 -2.44 6.46
N PHE A 196 -10.48 -1.71 5.56
CA PHE A 196 -9.86 -1.25 4.31
C PHE A 196 -8.88 -0.08 4.51
N SER A 197 -8.72 0.46 5.73
CA SER A 197 -7.90 1.66 5.94
C SER A 197 -6.41 1.39 5.85
N GLY A 198 -5.97 0.15 6.06
CA GLY A 198 -4.55 -0.20 6.18
C GLY A 198 -3.90 0.33 7.48
N THR A 199 -4.69 0.81 8.44
CA THR A 199 -4.17 1.29 9.74
C THR A 199 -3.55 0.17 10.58
N TRP A 200 -3.92 -1.08 10.30
CA TRP A 200 -3.43 -2.27 10.99
C TRP A 200 -2.72 -3.21 10.02
N ARG A 201 -1.62 -3.80 10.48
CA ARG A 201 -0.91 -4.90 9.83
C ARG A 201 -1.17 -6.20 10.58
N ASP A 202 -1.54 -7.24 9.86
CA ASP A 202 -1.68 -8.60 10.42
C ASP A 202 -0.28 -9.19 10.71
N ALA A 203 -0.03 -9.58 11.97
CA ALA A 203 1.18 -10.27 12.40
C ALA A 203 0.97 -11.78 12.55
N GLY A 204 -0.28 -12.25 12.54
CA GLY A 204 -0.64 -13.65 12.40
C GLY A 204 -1.69 -14.17 13.33
N VAL A 205 -2.15 -15.38 12.99
CA VAL A 205 -2.98 -16.20 13.88
C VAL A 205 -2.25 -16.41 15.20
N CYS A 206 -2.98 -16.30 16.31
CA CYS A 206 -2.45 -16.62 17.62
C CYS A 206 -2.00 -18.08 17.69
N ALA A 207 -0.83 -18.31 18.30
CA ALA A 207 -0.26 -19.62 18.61
C ALA A 207 -0.82 -20.21 19.91
#